data_AF-A0A940LYZ5-F1
#
_entry.id   AF-A0A940LYZ5-F1
#
_cell.length_a   1.000
_cell.length_b   1.000
_cell.length_c   1.000
_cell.angle_alpha   90.00
_cell.angle_beta   90.00
_cell.angle_gamma   90.00
#
_symmetry.space_group_name_H-M   'P 1'
#
loop_
_entity.id
_entity.type
_entity.pdbx_description
1 polymer ?
#
loop_
_entity_poly.entity_id
_entity_poly.type
_entity_poly.pdbx_seq_one_letter_code
_entity_poly.pdbx_strand_id
1 'polypeptide(L)'
;MQRFVSDTLYHLVGSSRPDDDQSNLDTLCAVLRSMELRTCEVAGERGGIRMRIDPNRPLINGEPIEQAVVCLCDIPRSELPFHARRYGRFGVGVSRSVV
;
A
#
# COMPACT_ATOMS: atom_id res chain seq x y z
N MET A 1 19.19 -15.56 -6.50
CA MET A 1 19.58 -14.19 -6.13
C MET A 1 18.52 -13.24 -6.69
N GLN A 2 17.70 -12.61 -5.82
CA GLN A 2 16.72 -11.61 -6.26
C GLN A 2 17.47 -10.35 -6.71
N ARG A 3 17.14 -9.84 -7.89
CA ARG A 3 17.77 -8.63 -8.44
C ARG A 3 16.83 -7.45 -8.20
N PHE A 4 17.10 -6.70 -7.15
CA PHE A 4 16.33 -5.50 -6.84
C PHE A 4 16.63 -4.40 -7.86
N VAL A 5 15.61 -3.60 -8.16
CA VAL A 5 15.67 -2.60 -9.24
C VAL A 5 15.78 -1.17 -8.73
N SER A 6 15.56 -0.94 -7.43
CA SER A 6 15.65 0.37 -6.79
C SER A 6 16.28 0.28 -5.40
N ASP A 7 17.04 1.31 -5.00
CA ASP A 7 17.53 1.51 -3.62
C ASP A 7 16.43 2.05 -2.69
N THR A 8 15.27 2.38 -3.24
CA THR A 8 14.11 2.91 -2.53
C THR A 8 12.88 2.03 -2.78
N LEU A 9 12.17 1.67 -1.72
CA LEU A 9 10.86 1.03 -1.80
C LEU A 9 9.76 2.07 -1.68
N TYR A 10 8.70 1.91 -2.46
CA TYR A 10 7.63 2.90 -2.54
C TYR A 10 6.29 2.33 -2.07
N HIS A 11 5.54 3.12 -1.30
CA HIS A 11 4.13 2.87 -1.00
C HIS A 11 3.30 4.04 -1.53
N LEU A 12 2.41 3.78 -2.47
CA LEU A 12 1.47 4.76 -3.02
C LEU A 12 0.10 4.58 -2.34
N VAL A 13 -0.55 5.68 -1.96
CA VAL A 13 -1.71 5.66 -1.04
C VAL A 13 -3.08 5.69 -1.72
N GLY A 14 -3.13 5.85 -3.04
CA GLY A 14 -4.37 6.01 -3.81
C GLY A 14 -4.95 4.71 -4.36
N SER A 15 -4.66 3.56 -3.73
CA SER A 15 -5.24 2.28 -4.15
C SER A 15 -6.78 2.37 -4.19
N SER A 16 -7.39 1.88 -5.27
CA SER A 16 -8.84 1.96 -5.57
C SER A 16 -9.39 3.32 -6.01
N ARG A 17 -8.71 4.44 -5.73
CA ARG A 17 -9.12 5.81 -6.13
C ARG A 17 -7.91 6.64 -6.60
N PRO A 18 -7.23 6.24 -7.69
CA PRO A 18 -5.99 6.89 -8.12
C PRO A 18 -6.16 8.36 -8.52
N ASP A 19 -7.35 8.75 -8.99
CA ASP A 19 -7.65 10.10 -9.47
C ASP A 19 -8.20 11.04 -8.38
N ASP A 20 -8.41 10.55 -7.15
CA ASP A 20 -8.86 11.36 -6.02
C ASP A 20 -7.66 12.01 -5.31
N ASP A 21 -7.06 13.01 -5.98
CA ASP A 21 -5.83 13.64 -5.52
C ASP A 21 -5.97 14.24 -4.11
N GLN A 22 -7.14 14.77 -3.75
CA GLN A 22 -7.39 15.36 -2.43
C GLN A 22 -7.38 14.28 -1.33
N SER A 23 -8.17 13.21 -1.47
CA SER A 23 -8.20 12.12 -0.48
C SER A 23 -6.85 11.43 -0.35
N ASN A 24 -6.10 11.31 -1.45
CA ASN A 24 -4.78 10.69 -1.47
C ASN A 24 -3.75 11.56 -0.75
N LEU A 25 -3.79 12.88 -0.96
CA LEU A 25 -2.95 13.84 -0.23
C LEU A 25 -3.26 13.85 1.26
N ASP A 26 -4.54 13.81 1.65
CA ASP A 26 -4.96 13.78 3.05
C ASP A 26 -4.45 12.51 3.75
N THR A 27 -4.48 11.37 3.04
CA THR A 27 -3.92 10.10 3.51
C THR A 27 -2.40 10.20 3.70
N LEU A 28 -1.67 10.77 2.73
CA LEU A 28 -0.23 11.00 2.87
C LEU A 28 0.08 11.91 4.06
N CYS A 29 -0.69 12.99 4.24
CA CYS A 29 -0.54 13.89 5.38
C CYS A 29 -0.78 13.18 6.72
N ALA A 30 -1.75 12.26 6.78
CA ALA A 30 -1.98 11.44 7.97
C ALA A 30 -0.77 10.55 8.29
N VAL A 31 -0.22 9.85 7.28
CA VAL A 31 0.99 9.02 7.41
C VAL A 31 2.19 9.84 7.89
N LEU A 32 2.43 11.02 7.31
CA LEU A 32 3.56 11.87 7.69
C LEU A 32 3.41 12.44 9.11
N ARG A 33 2.18 12.80 9.52
CA ARG A 33 1.91 13.30 10.88
C ARG A 33 2.04 12.23 11.95
N SER A 34 1.57 11.01 11.66
CA SER A 34 1.69 9.88 12.60
C SER A 34 3.08 9.28 12.60
N MET A 35 3.87 9.48 11.53
CA MET A 35 5.11 8.75 11.25
C MET A 35 4.90 7.23 11.16
N GLU A 36 3.69 6.79 10.81
CA GLU A 36 3.29 5.38 10.77
C GLU A 36 2.63 5.06 9.42
N LEU A 37 3.08 3.97 8.78
CA LEU A 37 2.33 3.27 7.73
C LEU A 37 1.61 2.08 8.34
N ARG A 38 0.27 2.07 8.26
CA ARG A 38 -0.57 1.03 8.89
C ARG A 38 -1.74 0.64 7.99
N THR A 39 -2.11 -0.63 8.09
CA THR A 39 -3.16 -1.24 7.25
C THR A 39 -4.55 -0.95 7.82
N CYS A 40 -4.72 -1.14 9.13
CA CYS A 40 -5.94 -0.91 9.88
C CYS A 40 -5.67 -0.97 11.40
N GLU A 41 -6.66 -0.52 12.17
CA GLU A 41 -6.78 -0.83 13.60
C GLU A 41 -7.67 -2.06 13.76
N VAL A 42 -7.25 -3.02 14.59
CA VAL A 42 -8.02 -4.24 14.87
C VAL A 42 -8.26 -4.29 16.37
N ALA A 43 -9.53 -4.43 16.79
CA ALA A 43 -9.93 -4.50 18.19
C ALA A 43 -9.46 -3.31 19.06
N GLY A 44 -9.29 -2.12 18.45
CA GLY A 44 -8.81 -0.92 19.15
C GLY A 44 -7.29 -0.88 19.37
N GLU A 45 -6.55 -1.90 18.90
CA GLU A 45 -5.11 -1.94 18.94
C GLU A 45 -4.49 -1.39 17.65
N ARG A 46 -3.33 -0.74 17.82
CA ARG A 46 -2.56 -0.17 16.71
C ARG A 46 -1.82 -1.30 15.99
N GLY A 47 -2.18 -1.50 14.72
CA GLY A 47 -1.59 -2.55 13.89
C GLY A 47 -2.32 -3.88 14.08
N GLY A 48 -2.55 -4.55 12.96
CA GLY A 48 -3.22 -5.84 12.94
C GLY A 48 -3.41 -6.32 11.50
N ILE A 49 -3.53 -7.64 11.33
CA ILE A 49 -3.90 -8.23 10.03
C ILE A 49 -5.41 -8.39 10.04
N ARG A 50 -6.11 -7.56 9.27
CA ARG A 50 -7.52 -7.82 8.99
C ARG A 50 -7.61 -8.84 7.87
N MET A 51 -8.11 -10.02 8.20
CA MET A 51 -8.40 -11.08 7.23
C MET A 51 -9.92 -11.25 7.13
N ARG A 52 -10.47 -11.12 5.93
CA ARG A 52 -11.86 -11.47 5.65
C ARG A 52 -11.89 -12.81 4.94
N ILE A 53 -12.56 -13.79 5.54
CA ILE A 53 -12.77 -15.12 4.93
C ILE A 53 -14.23 -15.21 4.52
N ASP A 54 -14.49 -15.40 3.24
CA ASP A 54 -15.84 -15.55 2.69
C ASP A 54 -16.00 -16.94 2.06
N PRO A 55 -16.50 -17.94 2.82
CA PRO A 55 -16.59 -19.32 2.35
C PRO A 55 -17.63 -19.51 1.23
N ASN A 56 -18.50 -18.51 0.99
CA ASN A 56 -19.50 -18.55 -0.06
C ASN A 56 -18.99 -17.99 -1.40
N ARG A 57 -17.80 -17.39 -1.42
CA ARG A 57 -17.20 -16.90 -2.67
C ARG A 57 -16.61 -18.06 -3.48
N PRO A 58 -16.76 -18.05 -4.82
CA PRO A 58 -16.17 -19.07 -5.67
C PRO A 58 -14.65 -19.10 -5.51
N LEU A 59 -14.10 -20.26 -5.14
CA LEU A 59 -12.64 -20.48 -5.03
C LEU A 59 -11.90 -20.12 -6.34
N ILE A 60 -12.58 -20.32 -7.48
CA ILE A 60 -12.02 -20.08 -8.82
C ILE A 60 -11.79 -18.59 -9.13
N ASN A 61 -12.45 -17.67 -8.39
CA ASN A 61 -12.30 -16.24 -8.59
C ASN A 61 -11.22 -15.63 -7.68
N GLY A 62 -10.51 -16.45 -6.90
CA GLY A 62 -9.29 -16.03 -6.20
C GLY A 62 -9.47 -15.18 -4.96
N GLU A 63 -10.70 -14.99 -4.44
CA GLU A 63 -10.95 -14.13 -3.27
C GLU A 63 -11.74 -14.78 -2.12
N PRO A 64 -11.45 -16.02 -1.67
CA PRO A 64 -12.00 -16.51 -0.41
C PRO A 64 -11.34 -15.81 0.80
N ILE A 65 -10.18 -15.15 0.60
CA ILE A 65 -9.40 -14.49 1.64
C ILE A 65 -8.98 -13.10 1.16
N GLU A 66 -9.40 -12.04 1.87
CA GLU A 66 -8.90 -10.68 1.70
C GLU A 66 -8.04 -10.29 2.90
N GLN A 67 -6.81 -9.81 2.68
CA GLN A 67 -5.91 -9.34 3.73
C GLN A 67 -5.61 -7.85 3.58
N ALA A 68 -5.75 -7.10 4.67
CA ALA A 68 -5.30 -5.72 4.72
C ALA A 68 -3.79 -5.67 5.04
N VAL A 69 -2.98 -5.36 4.03
CA VAL A 69 -1.52 -5.24 4.14
C VAL A 69 -1.04 -3.87 3.64
N VAL A 70 0.04 -3.37 4.23
CA VAL A 70 0.82 -2.25 3.66
C VAL A 70 1.89 -2.88 2.78
N CYS A 71 2.01 -2.42 1.53
CA CYS A 71 3.02 -2.91 0.60
C CYS A 71 4.05 -1.82 0.29
N LEU A 72 5.33 -2.17 0.43
CA LEU A 72 6.48 -1.38 -0.01
C LEU A 72 7.04 -2.03 -1.27
N CYS A 73 6.73 -1.47 -2.43
CA CYS A 73 7.06 -2.04 -3.73
C CYS A 73 8.44 -1.61 -4.21
N ASP A 74 9.20 -2.56 -4.76
CA ASP A 74 10.46 -2.29 -5.46
C ASP A 74 10.18 -1.79 -6.89
N ILE A 75 9.86 -0.50 -7.00
CA ILE A 75 9.51 0.15 -8.27
C ILE A 75 10.70 1.01 -8.71
N PRO A 76 11.24 0.84 -9.94
CA PRO A 76 12.21 1.77 -10.48
C PRO A 76 11.63 3.18 -10.53
N ARG A 77 12.41 4.20 -10.17
CA ARG A 77 11.93 5.60 -10.17
C ARG A 77 11.32 6.03 -11.52
N SER A 78 11.86 5.54 -12.64
CA SER A 78 11.36 5.80 -13.99
C SER A 78 9.96 5.24 -14.25
N GLU A 79 9.53 4.23 -13.49
CA GLU A 79 8.23 3.57 -13.64
C GLU A 79 7.16 4.08 -12.67
N LEU A 80 7.52 5.00 -11.77
CA LEU A 80 6.55 5.64 -10.86
C LEU A 80 5.37 6.30 -11.61
N PRO A 81 5.56 7.00 -12.75
CA PRO A 81 4.44 7.58 -13.49
C PRO A 81 3.43 6.53 -13.99
N PHE A 82 3.89 5.31 -14.29
CA PHE A 82 3.00 4.21 -14.69
C PHE A 82 2.21 3.69 -13.49
N HIS A 83 2.88 3.44 -12.36
CA HIS A 83 2.25 2.96 -11.13
C HIS A 83 1.29 3.99 -10.53
N ALA A 84 1.58 5.28 -10.67
CA ALA A 84 0.72 6.36 -10.20
C ALA A 84 -0.66 6.37 -10.89
N ARG A 85 -0.78 5.79 -12.09
CA ARG A 85 -2.09 5.63 -12.77
C ARG A 85 -3.03 4.67 -12.03
N ARG A 86 -2.46 3.70 -11.31
CA ARG A 86 -3.23 2.67 -10.59
C ARG A 86 -3.35 2.97 -9.10
N TYR A 87 -2.33 3.59 -8.52
CA TYR A 87 -2.21 3.77 -7.07
C TYR A 87 -2.14 5.23 -6.63
N GLY A 88 -2.42 6.17 -7.55
CA GLY A 88 -2.38 7.60 -7.28
C GLY A 88 -0.97 8.18 -7.24
N ARG A 89 -0.91 9.51 -7.24
CA ARG A 89 0.34 10.29 -7.39
C ARG A 89 1.09 10.53 -6.07
N PHE A 90 0.47 10.17 -4.95
CA PHE A 90 0.98 10.44 -3.60
C PHE A 90 1.44 9.15 -2.94
N GLY A 91 2.48 9.25 -2.13
CA GLY A 91 3.05 8.13 -1.42
C GLY A 91 4.34 8.48 -0.70
N VAL A 92 4.99 7.44 -0.16
CA VAL A 92 6.29 7.54 0.50
C VAL A 92 7.32 6.69 -0.20
N GLY A 93 8.58 7.11 -0.11
CA GLY A 93 9.75 6.29 -0.46
C GLY A 93 10.58 6.05 0.79
N VAL A 94 10.94 4.79 1.03
CA VAL A 94 11.80 4.38 2.15
C VAL A 94 13.09 3.79 1.58
N SER A 95 14.23 4.25 2.08
CA SER A 95 15.52 3.67 1.71
C SER A 95 15.56 2.20 2.10
N ARG A 96 16.03 1.34 1.21
CA ARG A 96 16.24 -0.08 1.52
C ARG A 96 17.26 -0.30 2.63
N SER A 97 18.13 0.66 2.88
CA SER A 97 19.12 0.56 3.95
C SER A 97 18.52 0.59 5.36
N VAL A 98 17.24 0.97 5.50
CA VAL A 98 16.55 1.10 6.79
C VAL A 98 15.35 0.15 6.94
N VAL A 99 15.18 -0.78 5.99
CA VAL A 99 14.12 -1.81 5.99
C VAL A 99 14.75 -3.19 6.07
#